data_AF-A0A0Q7IRX7-F1
#
_entry.id   AF-A0A0Q7IRX7-F1
#
_cell.length_a   1.000
_cell.length_b   1.000
_cell.length_c   1.000
_cell.angle_alpha   90.00
_cell.angle_beta   90.00
_cell.angle_gamma   90.00
#
_symmetry.space_group_name_H-M   'P 1'
#
loop_
_entity.id
_entity.type
_entity.pdbx_description
1 polymer ?
#
loop_
_entity_poly.entity_id
_entity_poly.type
_entity_poly.pdbx_seq_one_letter_code
_entity_poly.pdbx_strand_id
1 'polypeptide(L)'
;MFLLRKFTFWFSALSIIICLIDYFGSGLANIILSQFPPITWLIRVDPYRNWMIDKSIFRASSILVTFRFSAYLIHFCSFLIAGLVLDYIIHLFKSR
;
A
#
# COMPACT_ATOMS: atom_id res chain seq x y z
N MET A 1 3.23 -24.62 -7.81
CA MET A 1 4.40 -23.77 -8.17
C MET A 1 4.13 -22.70 -9.24
N PHE A 2 2.90 -22.51 -9.75
CA PHE A 2 2.58 -21.47 -10.73
C PHE A 2 2.38 -20.06 -10.12
N LEU A 3 1.86 -19.98 -8.89
CA LEU A 3 1.60 -18.70 -8.20
C LEU A 3 2.89 -17.95 -7.84
N LEU A 4 3.94 -18.67 -7.45
CA LEU A 4 5.26 -18.10 -7.12
C LEU A 4 5.99 -17.48 -8.32
N ARG A 5 5.46 -17.59 -9.53
CA ARG A 5 6.02 -16.95 -10.72
C ARG A 5 5.27 -15.68 -11.14
N LYS A 6 4.14 -15.37 -10.49
CA LYS A 6 3.29 -14.24 -10.84
C LYS A 6 3.71 -12.98 -10.08
N PHE A 7 3.82 -11.86 -10.78
CA PHE A 7 4.08 -10.57 -10.16
C PHE A 7 2.96 -10.18 -9.19
N THR A 8 1.71 -10.50 -9.52
CA THR A 8 0.55 -10.32 -8.65
C THR A 8 0.78 -10.91 -7.25
N PHE A 9 1.31 -12.14 -7.18
CA PHE A 9 1.53 -12.81 -5.90
C PHE A 9 2.60 -12.09 -5.08
N TRP A 10 3.77 -11.83 -5.67
CA TRP A 10 4.89 -11.19 -4.96
C TRP A 10 4.58 -9.76 -4.54
N PHE A 11 3.90 -8.98 -5.37
CA PHE A 11 3.51 -7.62 -5.03
C PHE A 11 2.48 -7.60 -3.89
N SER A 12 1.51 -8.50 -3.92
CA SER A 12 0.53 -8.66 -2.84
C SER A 12 1.20 -9.07 -1.53
N ALA A 13 2.11 -10.05 -1.59
CA ALA A 13 2.86 -10.51 -0.41
C ALA A 13 3.73 -9.40 0.18
N LEU A 14 4.47 -8.66 -0.67
CA LEU A 14 5.29 -7.53 -0.25
C LEU A 14 4.45 -6.43 0.42
N SER A 15 3.29 -6.10 -0.16
CA SER A 15 2.36 -5.14 0.45
C SER A 15 1.89 -5.60 1.83
N ILE A 16 1.51 -6.87 1.99
CA ILE A 16 1.08 -7.40 3.29
C ILE A 16 2.21 -7.27 4.31
N ILE A 17 3.44 -7.61 3.92
CA ILE A 17 4.62 -7.49 4.80
C ILE A 17 4.82 -6.03 5.24
N ILE A 18 4.76 -5.07 4.32
CA ILE A 18 4.90 -3.64 4.65
C ILE A 18 3.81 -3.20 5.63
N CYS A 19 2.55 -3.56 5.38
CA CYS A 19 1.43 -3.21 6.26
C CYS A 19 1.56 -3.84 7.65
N LEU A 20 2.03 -5.09 7.74
CA LEU A 20 2.26 -5.75 9.03
C LEU A 20 3.41 -5.09 9.80
N ILE A 21 4.52 -4.76 9.13
CA ILE A 21 5.67 -4.09 9.74
C ILE A 21 5.26 -2.70 10.29
N ASP A 22 4.44 -1.94 9.56
CA ASP A 22 3.88 -0.68 10.05
C ASP A 22 2.94 -0.90 11.24
N TYR A 23 2.07 -1.91 11.17
CA TYR A 23 1.16 -2.28 12.26
C TYR A 23 1.91 -2.64 13.55
N PHE A 24 3.09 -3.26 13.45
CA PHE A 24 3.97 -3.52 14.60
C PHE A 24 4.74 -2.28 15.10
N GLY A 25 4.49 -1.10 14.53
CA GLY A 25 5.03 0.18 15.00
C GLY A 25 6.33 0.60 14.33
N SER A 26 6.70 0.03 13.18
CA SER A 26 7.91 0.43 12.46
C SER A 26 7.75 1.78 11.77
N GLY A 27 8.51 2.77 12.24
CA GLY A 27 8.51 4.10 11.62
C GLY A 27 8.99 4.11 10.16
N LEU A 28 9.84 3.17 9.75
CA LEU A 28 10.29 3.05 8.36
C LEU A 28 9.15 2.62 7.43
N ALA A 29 8.36 1.61 7.84
CA ALA A 29 7.21 1.18 7.04
C ALA A 29 6.13 2.27 6.98
N ASN A 30 5.98 3.04 8.06
CA ASN A 30 5.10 4.20 8.08
C ASN A 30 5.49 5.26 7.05
N ILE A 31 6.79 5.57 6.97
CA ILE A 31 7.33 6.50 5.98
C ILE A 31 7.07 5.96 4.57
N ILE A 32 7.32 4.67 4.31
CA ILE A 32 7.06 4.04 3.01
C ILE A 32 5.58 4.18 2.62
N LEU A 33 4.66 3.88 3.54
CA LEU A 33 3.22 4.02 3.32
C LEU A 33 2.81 5.48 3.08
N SER A 34 3.35 6.42 3.86
CA SER A 34 3.01 7.85 3.72
C SER A 34 3.50 8.47 2.42
N GLN A 35 4.60 7.97 1.86
CA GLN A 35 5.18 8.41 0.58
C GLN A 35 4.63 7.65 -0.63
N PHE A 36 3.84 6.60 -0.42
CA PHE A 36 3.23 5.86 -1.52
C PHE A 36 2.21 6.74 -2.26
N PRO A 37 2.36 7.02 -3.57
CA PRO A 37 1.61 8.09 -4.23
C PRO A 37 0.08 7.99 -4.11
N PRO A 38 -0.56 6.81 -4.28
CA PRO A 38 -2.00 6.67 -4.05
C PRO A 38 -2.43 7.09 -2.63
N ILE A 39 -1.65 6.73 -1.62
CA ILE A 39 -1.94 7.09 -0.22
C ILE A 39 -1.70 8.58 0.01
N THR A 40 -0.55 9.10 -0.41
CA THR A 40 -0.20 10.52 -0.26
C THR A 40 -1.25 11.44 -0.90
N TRP A 41 -1.79 11.06 -2.05
CA TRP A 41 -2.79 11.85 -2.77
C TRP A 41 -4.15 11.79 -2.08
N LEU A 42 -4.62 10.59 -1.73
CA LEU A 42 -5.93 10.41 -1.10
C LEU A 42 -6.02 11.06 0.29
N ILE A 43 -4.92 11.06 1.04
CA ILE A 43 -4.85 11.74 2.34
C ILE A 43 -5.04 13.24 2.23
N ARG A 44 -4.71 13.85 1.09
CA ARG A 44 -4.87 15.30 0.90
C ARG A 44 -6.31 15.70 0.63
N VAL A 45 -7.18 14.76 0.26
CA VAL A 45 -8.56 15.00 -0.18
C VAL A 45 -9.56 14.52 0.87
N ASP A 46 -10.52 15.37 1.24
CA ASP A 46 -11.68 14.96 2.04
C ASP A 46 -12.73 14.27 1.15
N PRO A 47 -13.46 13.24 1.64
CA PRO A 47 -13.48 12.72 3.00
C PRO A 47 -12.41 11.64 3.27
N TYR A 48 -11.65 11.23 2.25
CA TYR A 48 -10.72 10.10 2.30
C TYR A 48 -9.67 10.23 3.41
N ARG A 49 -9.20 11.46 3.68
CA ARG A 49 -8.31 11.75 4.82
C ARG A 49 -8.83 11.16 6.13
N ASN A 50 -10.09 11.36 6.46
CA ASN A 50 -10.69 10.93 7.73
C ASN A 50 -10.94 9.42 7.77
N TRP A 51 -11.11 8.81 6.60
CA TRP A 51 -11.24 7.36 6.50
C TRP A 51 -9.89 6.66 6.68
N MET A 52 -8.80 7.29 6.22
CA MET A 52 -7.47 6.70 6.12
C MET A 52 -6.54 7.00 7.29
N ILE A 53 -6.74 8.11 8.00
CA ILE A 53 -5.86 8.52 9.11
C ILE A 53 -6.69 8.74 10.35
N ASP A 54 -6.16 8.32 11.51
CA ASP A 54 -6.69 8.77 12.77
C ASP A 54 -6.10 10.11 13.20
N LYS A 55 -6.94 11.15 13.29
CA LYS A 55 -6.54 12.52 13.68
C LYS A 55 -6.19 12.64 15.17
N SER A 56 -6.57 11.64 15.98
CA SER A 56 -6.46 11.67 17.44
C SER A 56 -5.01 11.75 17.97
N ILE A 57 -4.01 11.38 17.16
CA ILE A 57 -2.60 11.28 17.57
C ILE A 57 -1.72 12.39 16.95
N PHE A 58 -2.30 13.44 16.33
CA PHE A 58 -1.55 14.56 15.76
C PHE A 58 -0.88 15.51 16.78
N ARG A 59 -0.60 15.04 18.01
CA ARG A 59 0.20 15.75 19.00
C ARG A 59 1.55 15.06 19.14
N ALA A 60 2.58 15.75 18.64
CA ALA A 60 4.03 15.49 18.70
C ALA A 60 4.62 14.75 17.48
N SER A 61 5.54 15.45 16.80
CA SER A 61 6.45 15.06 15.70
C SER A 61 5.83 14.55 14.37
N SER A 62 5.85 15.44 13.38
CA SER A 62 5.22 15.41 12.05
C SER A 62 5.76 14.41 11.01
N ILE A 63 6.19 13.22 11.41
CA ILE A 63 6.74 12.22 10.46
C ILE A 63 5.96 10.91 10.47
N LEU A 64 5.33 10.56 11.60
CA LEU A 64 4.60 9.30 11.75
C LEU A 64 3.09 9.54 11.75
N VAL A 65 2.40 8.87 10.83
CA VAL A 65 0.96 8.97 10.62
C VAL A 65 0.30 7.68 11.08
N THR A 66 -0.66 7.76 11.98
CA THR A 66 -1.44 6.57 12.36
C THR A 66 -2.45 6.24 11.27
N PHE A 67 -2.10 5.25 10.44
CA PHE A 67 -2.97 4.75 9.38
C PHE A 67 -4.10 3.88 9.94
N ARG A 68 -5.28 4.07 9.37
CA ARG A 68 -6.43 3.20 9.58
C ARG A 68 -6.38 2.03 8.62
N PHE A 69 -7.15 0.98 8.91
CA PHE A 69 -7.23 -0.23 8.09
C PHE A 69 -7.51 0.04 6.60
N SER A 70 -8.32 1.06 6.30
CA SER A 70 -8.63 1.49 4.94
C SER A 70 -7.38 1.90 4.13
N ALA A 71 -6.37 2.52 4.76
CA ALA A 71 -5.13 2.89 4.08
C ALA A 71 -4.30 1.66 3.70
N TYR A 72 -4.25 0.65 4.58
CA TYR A 72 -3.61 -0.64 4.27
C TYR A 72 -4.34 -1.37 3.14
N LEU A 73 -5.67 -1.34 3.15
CA LEU A 73 -6.47 -1.94 2.09
C LEU A 73 -6.18 -1.27 0.73
N ILE A 74 -6.12 0.07 0.70
CA ILE A 74 -5.78 0.83 -0.51
C ILE A 74 -4.36 0.50 -0.99
N HIS A 75 -3.39 0.42 -0.08
CA HIS A 75 -2.03 0.01 -0.42
C HIS A 75 -2.02 -1.36 -1.08
N PHE A 76 -2.68 -2.33 -0.46
CA PHE A 76 -2.79 -3.69 -0.95
C PHE A 76 -3.45 -3.78 -2.32
N CYS A 77 -4.60 -3.13 -2.49
CA CYS A 77 -5.30 -3.09 -3.79
C CYS A 77 -4.42 -2.47 -4.87
N SER A 78 -3.65 -1.42 -4.55
CA SER A 78 -2.75 -0.79 -5.51
C SER A 78 -1.63 -1.74 -5.97
N PHE A 79 -1.01 -2.48 -5.04
CA PHE A 79 0.01 -3.48 -5.36
C PHE A 79 -0.56 -4.68 -6.11
N LEU A 80 -1.76 -5.14 -5.73
CA LEU A 80 -2.48 -6.20 -6.42
C LEU A 80 -2.76 -5.82 -7.87
N ILE A 81 -3.29 -4.62 -8.12
CA ILE A 81 -3.56 -4.12 -9.47
C ILE A 81 -2.26 -3.97 -10.26
N ALA A 82 -1.21 -3.39 -9.68
CA ALA A 82 0.09 -3.25 -10.34
C ALA A 82 0.65 -4.61 -10.78
N GLY A 83 0.59 -5.61 -9.89
CA GLY A 83 1.01 -6.97 -10.22
C GLY A 83 0.15 -7.64 -11.30
N LEU A 84 -1.17 -7.43 -11.28
CA LEU A 84 -2.09 -7.93 -12.31
C LEU A 84 -1.80 -7.31 -13.68
N VAL A 85 -1.54 -6.00 -13.73
CA VAL A 85 -1.18 -5.29 -14.95
C VAL A 85 0.14 -5.81 -15.52
N LEU A 86 1.16 -6.02 -14.68
CA LEU A 86 2.43 -6.60 -15.13
C LEU A 86 2.28 -8.02 -15.67
N ASP A 87 1.54 -8.87 -14.94
CA ASP A 87 1.27 -10.24 -15.40
C ASP A 87 0.51 -10.25 -16.73
N TYR A 88 -0.46 -9.33 -16.91
CA TYR A 88 -1.21 -9.17 -18.15
C TYR A 88 -0.33 -8.72 -19.32
N ILE A 89 0.52 -7.70 -19.10
CA ILE A 89 1.45 -7.19 -20.12
C ILE A 89 2.40 -8.31 -20.57
N ILE A 90 2.99 -9.06 -19.64
CA ILE A 90 3.89 -10.17 -19.96
C ILE A 90 3.16 -11.25 -20.75
N HIS A 91 1.91 -11.54 -20.41
CA HIS A 91 1.11 -12.49 -21.16
C HIS A 91 0.88 -12.05 -22.61
N LEU A 92 0.57 -10.76 -22.83
CA LEU A 92 0.40 -10.20 -24.17
C LEU A 92 1.68 -10.30 -25.00
N PHE A 93 2.85 -9.99 -24.41
CA PHE A 93 4.13 -10.07 -25.13
C PHE A 93 4.58 -11.50 -25.40
N LYS A 94 4.23 -12.47 -24.53
CA LYS A 94 4.53 -13.88 -24.75
C LYS A 94 3.62 -14.54 -25.79
N SER A 95 2.45 -13.96 -26.04
CA SER A 95 1.48 -14.47 -27.02
C SER A 95 1.70 -13.93 -28.43
N ARG A 96 2.59 -12.95 -28.61
CA ARG A 96 3.11 -12.52 -29.91
C ARG A 96 4.40 -13.28 -30.22
#